data_AF-A0A7C1BZT7-F1
#
_entry.id   AF-A0A7C1BZT7-F1
#
_cell.length_a   1.000
_cell.length_b   1.000
_cell.length_c   1.000
_cell.angle_alpha   90.00
_cell.angle_beta   90.00
_cell.angle_gamma   90.00
#
_symmetry.space_group_name_H-M   'P 1'
#
loop_
_entity.id
_entity.type
_entity.pdbx_description
1 polymer ?
#
loop_
_entity_poly.entity_id
_entity_poly.type
_entity_poly.pdbx_seq_one_letter_code
_entity_poly.pdbx_strand_id
1 'polypeptide(L)'
;MNTESKTAPAAIFYITKNGCELAGRVADLFPAAEVIKFNSALFAKKWAETGKIICIMATGIAVRAMSSLLEDKKTDPAVVLLDEKGDFVISLLSGHIGGANALAKKIADGIGARPVITTASDV
;
A
#
# COMPACT_ATOMS: atom_id res chain seq x y z
N MET A 1 12.90 26.41 -8.10
CA MET A 1 11.45 26.17 -8.24
C MET A 1 11.18 24.83 -7.60
N ASN A 2 10.64 24.83 -6.38
CA ASN A 2 10.44 23.60 -5.62
C ASN A 2 9.22 22.87 -6.20
N THR A 3 9.46 21.67 -6.71
CA THR A 3 8.47 20.73 -7.21
C THR A 3 7.64 20.23 -6.04
N GLU A 4 6.53 20.91 -5.75
CA GLU A 4 5.44 20.27 -5.04
C GLU A 4 4.88 19.16 -5.94
N SER A 5 5.46 17.96 -5.82
CA SER A 5 4.84 16.73 -6.26
C SER A 5 3.49 16.66 -5.55
N LYS A 6 2.41 16.93 -6.29
CA LYS A 6 1.04 16.60 -5.88
C LYS A 6 0.96 15.09 -5.71
N THR A 7 1.39 14.58 -4.56
CA THR A 7 1.29 13.15 -4.27
C THR A 7 -0.17 12.83 -4.06
N ALA A 8 -0.77 12.13 -5.01
CA ALA A 8 -2.11 11.57 -4.86
C ALA A 8 -2.23 10.84 -3.51
N PRO A 9 -3.39 10.97 -2.82
CA PRO A 9 -3.60 10.37 -1.51
C PRO A 9 -3.43 8.85 -1.57
N ALA A 10 -2.92 8.25 -0.48
CA ALA A 10 -2.82 6.79 -0.40
C ALA A 10 -4.22 6.17 -0.28
N ALA A 11 -4.44 5.06 -0.97
CA ALA A 11 -5.65 4.24 -0.80
C ALA A 11 -5.35 3.07 0.13
N ILE A 12 -6.06 2.99 1.26
CA ILE A 12 -5.91 1.95 2.27
C ILE A 12 -7.13 1.03 2.23
N PHE A 13 -6.94 -0.18 1.72
CA PHE A 13 -7.99 -1.18 1.62
C PHE A 13 -8.00 -2.14 2.81
N TYR A 14 -9.19 -2.44 3.34
CA TYR A 14 -9.39 -3.43 4.41
C TYR A 14 -10.59 -4.34 4.11
N ILE A 15 -10.68 -5.49 4.80
CA ILE A 15 -11.83 -6.41 4.68
C ILE A 15 -12.59 -6.55 6.00
N THR A 16 -11.86 -6.76 7.08
CA THR A 16 -12.41 -7.09 8.40
C THR A 16 -12.52 -5.86 9.30
N LYS A 17 -13.21 -6.01 10.43
CA LYS A 17 -13.33 -4.93 11.43
C LYS A 17 -11.96 -4.55 12.00
N ASN A 18 -11.16 -5.53 12.42
CA ASN A 18 -9.81 -5.29 12.92
C ASN A 18 -8.93 -4.62 11.85
N GLY A 19 -9.07 -5.05 10.59
CA GLY A 19 -8.40 -4.41 9.47
C GLY A 19 -8.79 -2.94 9.29
N CYS A 20 -10.05 -2.57 9.57
CA CYS A 20 -10.49 -1.17 9.56
C CYS A 20 -9.84 -0.34 10.67
N GLU A 21 -9.72 -0.90 11.87
CA GLU A 21 -9.08 -0.23 13.01
C GLU A 21 -7.58 -0.02 12.73
N LEU A 22 -6.90 -1.03 12.19
CA LEU A 22 -5.52 -0.89 11.73
C LEU A 22 -5.40 0.10 10.58
N ALA A 23 -6.36 0.12 9.63
CA ALA A 23 -6.39 1.09 8.54
C ALA A 23 -6.45 2.53 9.06
N GLY A 24 -7.22 2.79 10.12
CA GLY A 24 -7.26 4.09 10.78
C GLY A 24 -5.90 4.52 11.31
N ARG A 25 -5.22 3.64 12.05
CA ARG A 25 -3.85 3.90 12.56
C ARG A 25 -2.84 4.16 11.44
N VAL A 26 -2.94 3.41 10.34
CA VAL A 26 -2.07 3.62 9.17
C VAL A 26 -2.40 4.93 8.46
N ALA A 27 -3.68 5.31 8.38
CA ALA A 27 -4.13 6.55 7.76
C ALA A 27 -3.55 7.80 8.47
N ASP A 28 -3.39 7.77 9.79
CA ASP A 28 -2.78 8.85 10.56
C ASP A 28 -1.35 9.21 10.10
N LEU A 29 -0.65 8.28 9.42
CA LEU A 29 0.70 8.48 8.88
C LEU A 29 0.72 9.22 7.53
N PHE A 30 -0.45 9.41 6.90
CA PHE A 30 -0.59 9.95 5.54
C PHE A 30 -1.69 10.99 5.46
N PRO A 31 -1.36 12.26 5.18
CA PRO A 31 -2.36 13.28 4.92
C PRO A 31 -3.32 12.86 3.78
N ALA A 32 -4.61 13.01 4.02
CA ALA A 32 -5.70 12.74 3.07
C ALA A 32 -5.80 11.28 2.58
N ALA A 33 -5.23 10.29 3.29
CA ALA A 33 -5.44 8.89 2.92
C ALA A 33 -6.92 8.48 2.96
N GLU A 34 -7.34 7.69 1.97
CA GLU A 34 -8.70 7.16 1.88
C GLU A 34 -8.74 5.74 2.44
N VAL A 35 -9.53 5.53 3.50
CA VAL A 35 -9.75 4.20 4.09
C VAL A 35 -11.00 3.58 3.46
N ILE A 36 -10.82 2.48 2.73
CA ILE A 36 -11.84 1.92 1.83
C ILE A 36 -12.05 0.43 2.14
N LYS A 37 -13.30 0.02 2.36
CA LYS A 37 -13.62 -1.41 2.42
C LYS A 37 -13.42 -2.03 1.04
N PHE A 38 -12.68 -3.12 0.97
CA PHE A 38 -12.27 -3.72 -0.29
C PHE A 38 -13.46 -4.11 -1.17
N ASN A 39 -13.36 -3.67 -2.42
CA ASN A 39 -14.21 -4.03 -3.55
C ASN A 39 -13.31 -3.96 -4.79
N SER A 40 -13.33 -4.99 -5.64
CA SER A 40 -12.48 -5.06 -6.84
C SER A 40 -12.66 -3.86 -7.78
N ALA A 41 -13.89 -3.34 -7.92
CA ALA A 41 -14.15 -2.18 -8.77
C ALA A 41 -13.52 -0.90 -8.20
N LEU A 42 -13.61 -0.68 -6.88
CA LEU A 42 -12.96 0.46 -6.21
C LEU A 42 -11.44 0.30 -6.19
N PHE A 43 -10.95 -0.93 -6.05
CA PHE A 43 -9.53 -1.23 -6.15
C PHE A 43 -8.98 -0.87 -7.52
N ALA A 44 -9.63 -1.31 -8.60
CA ALA A 44 -9.24 -0.98 -9.97
C ALA A 44 -9.31 0.53 -10.25
N LYS A 45 -10.35 1.21 -9.73
CA LYS A 45 -10.45 2.66 -9.82
C LYS A 45 -9.26 3.35 -9.13
N LYS A 46 -8.96 2.97 -7.88
CA LYS A 46 -7.85 3.57 -7.13
C LYS A 46 -6.48 3.22 -7.70
N TRP A 47 -6.33 2.05 -8.32
CA TRP A 47 -5.13 1.69 -9.07
C TRP A 47 -4.74 2.74 -10.11
N ALA A 48 -5.72 3.28 -10.84
CA ALA A 48 -5.49 4.31 -11.84
C ALA A 48 -5.33 5.73 -11.24
N GLU A 49 -5.91 6.00 -10.07
CA GLU A 49 -5.97 7.34 -9.47
C GLU A 49 -4.83 7.66 -8.50
N THR A 50 -4.23 6.64 -7.87
CA THR A 50 -3.18 6.83 -6.85
C THR A 50 -1.91 6.06 -7.17
N GLY A 51 -0.78 6.63 -6.77
CA GLY A 51 0.52 5.95 -6.81
C GLY A 51 0.83 5.09 -5.59
N LYS A 52 -0.06 5.00 -4.58
CA LYS A 52 0.17 4.27 -3.33
C LYS A 52 -1.07 3.49 -2.91
N ILE A 53 -0.95 2.17 -2.87
CA ILE A 53 -2.00 1.26 -2.42
C ILE A 53 -1.49 0.46 -1.23
N ILE A 54 -2.23 0.51 -0.14
CA ILE A 54 -1.95 -0.22 1.10
C ILE A 54 -3.11 -1.19 1.32
N CYS A 55 -2.79 -2.46 1.56
CA CYS A 55 -3.76 -3.54 1.61
C CYS A 55 -3.67 -4.28 2.94
N ILE A 56 -4.71 -4.17 3.77
CA ILE A 56 -4.85 -4.89 5.04
C ILE A 56 -5.80 -6.07 4.82
N MET A 57 -5.24 -7.13 4.23
CA MET A 57 -5.97 -8.31 3.78
C MET A 57 -4.99 -9.44 3.45
N ALA A 58 -5.51 -10.65 3.22
CA ALA A 58 -4.68 -11.76 2.75
C ALA A 58 -4.03 -11.43 1.40
N THR A 59 -2.73 -11.72 1.27
CA THR A 59 -1.93 -11.51 0.05
C THR A 59 -2.61 -12.05 -1.21
N GLY A 60 -3.21 -13.25 -1.13
CA GLY A 60 -3.89 -13.87 -2.26
C GLY A 60 -5.08 -13.06 -2.80
N ILE A 61 -5.76 -12.27 -1.96
CA ILE A 61 -6.85 -11.39 -2.40
C ILE A 61 -6.27 -10.23 -3.20
N ALA A 62 -5.26 -9.55 -2.65
CA ALA A 62 -4.61 -8.43 -3.32
C ALA A 62 -3.99 -8.85 -4.66
N VAL A 63 -3.24 -9.96 -4.71
CA VAL A 63 -2.58 -10.44 -5.93
C VAL A 63 -3.60 -10.74 -7.04
N ARG A 64 -4.71 -11.42 -6.71
CA ARG A 64 -5.78 -11.67 -7.69
C ARG A 64 -6.42 -10.37 -8.17
N ALA A 65 -6.66 -9.42 -7.26
CA ALA A 65 -7.27 -8.13 -7.59
C ALA A 65 -6.40 -7.27 -8.53
N MET A 66 -5.07 -7.28 -8.33
CA MET A 66 -4.16 -6.51 -9.17
C MET A 66 -3.76 -7.22 -10.46
N SER A 67 -3.90 -8.54 -10.56
CA SER A 67 -3.35 -9.34 -11.68
C SER A 67 -3.71 -8.83 -13.08
N SER A 68 -4.93 -8.31 -13.28
CA SER A 68 -5.38 -7.76 -14.57
C SER A 68 -5.07 -6.28 -14.77
N LEU A 69 -4.39 -5.63 -13.81
CA LEU A 69 -4.09 -4.20 -13.78
C LEU A 69 -2.59 -3.90 -13.89
N LEU A 70 -1.75 -4.93 -13.82
CA LEU A 70 -0.30 -4.80 -13.89
C LEU A 70 0.14 -4.41 -15.30
N GLU A 71 0.97 -3.37 -15.41
CA GLU A 71 1.51 -2.89 -16.70
C GLU A 71 3.05 -2.81 -16.67
N ASP A 72 3.62 -1.93 -15.85
CA ASP A 72 5.08 -1.73 -15.76
C ASP A 72 5.48 -1.25 -14.36
N LYS A 73 6.60 -1.75 -13.84
CA LYS A 73 7.16 -1.39 -12.52
C LYS A 73 7.44 0.11 -12.32
N LYS A 74 7.48 0.90 -13.39
CA LYS A 74 7.68 2.36 -13.37
C LYS A 74 6.36 3.13 -13.29
N THR A 75 5.25 2.54 -13.72
CA THR A 75 3.93 3.18 -13.78
C THR A 75 2.96 2.60 -12.76
N ASP A 76 3.08 1.31 -12.45
CA ASP A 76 2.28 0.62 -11.45
C ASP A 76 2.49 1.25 -10.06
N PRO A 77 1.41 1.42 -9.27
CA PRO A 77 1.50 2.01 -7.95
C PRO A 77 2.41 1.20 -7.02
N ALA A 78 2.97 1.87 -6.02
CA ALA A 78 3.55 1.19 -4.88
C ALA A 78 2.47 0.40 -4.14
N VAL A 79 2.63 -0.93 -4.06
CA VAL A 79 1.72 -1.79 -3.32
C VAL A 79 2.39 -2.36 -2.08
N VAL A 80 1.77 -2.12 -0.93
CA VAL A 80 2.19 -2.64 0.37
C VAL A 80 1.06 -3.45 1.00
N LEU A 81 1.41 -4.59 1.59
CA LEU A 81 0.46 -5.46 2.31
C LEU A 81 0.75 -5.44 3.81
N LEU A 82 -0.31 -5.47 4.62
CA LEU A 82 -0.23 -5.74 6.05
C LEU A 82 -1.10 -6.95 6.38
N ASP A 83 -0.64 -7.77 7.31
CA ASP A 83 -1.50 -8.74 7.97
C ASP A 83 -2.43 -8.03 8.97
N GLU A 84 -3.52 -8.70 9.35
CA GLU A 84 -4.57 -8.09 10.17
C GLU A 84 -4.09 -7.70 11.58
N LYS A 85 -3.03 -8.33 12.11
CA LYS A 85 -2.47 -7.96 13.41
C LYS A 85 -1.53 -6.77 13.33
N GLY A 86 -1.09 -6.43 12.11
CA GLY A 86 -0.07 -5.40 11.89
C GLY A 86 1.30 -5.84 12.37
N ASP A 87 1.61 -7.14 12.32
CA ASP A 87 2.93 -7.65 12.68
C ASP A 87 3.95 -7.42 11.55
N PHE A 88 3.48 -7.46 10.29
CA PHE A 88 4.31 -7.38 9.10
C PHE A 88 3.80 -6.34 8.11
N VAL A 89 4.75 -5.66 7.45
CA VAL A 89 4.48 -4.72 6.36
C VAL A 89 5.30 -5.13 5.15
N ILE A 90 4.66 -5.74 4.16
CA ILE A 90 5.29 -6.39 3.03
C ILE A 90 5.32 -5.44 1.84
N SER A 91 6.51 -5.12 1.35
CA SER A 91 6.68 -4.44 0.05
C SER A 91 6.43 -5.44 -1.07
N LEU A 92 5.30 -5.29 -1.77
CA LEU A 92 4.83 -6.28 -2.74
C LEU A 92 5.17 -5.91 -4.19
N LEU A 93 4.88 -4.67 -4.60
CA LEU A 93 5.01 -4.23 -5.98
C LEU A 93 5.64 -2.83 -6.05
N SER A 94 6.46 -2.60 -7.08
CA SER A 94 7.13 -1.31 -7.32
C SER A 94 8.01 -0.87 -6.14
N GLY A 95 8.82 -1.80 -5.62
CA GLY A 95 9.67 -1.66 -4.43
C GLY A 95 10.63 -0.46 -4.44
N HIS A 96 11.63 -0.49 -5.32
CA HIS A 96 12.70 0.53 -5.36
C HIS A 96 12.20 1.83 -6.02
N ILE A 97 11.92 1.78 -7.32
CA ILE A 97 11.58 2.97 -8.12
C ILE A 97 10.20 3.53 -7.73
N GLY A 98 9.19 2.68 -7.57
CA GLY A 98 7.85 3.13 -7.17
C GLY A 98 7.73 3.46 -5.68
N GLY A 99 8.72 3.11 -4.86
CA GLY A 99 8.81 3.50 -3.46
C GLY A 99 8.05 2.61 -2.48
N ALA A 100 7.60 1.40 -2.86
CA ALA A 100 6.94 0.50 -1.90
C ALA A 100 7.87 0.05 -0.76
N ASN A 101 9.19 0.01 -0.98
CA ASN A 101 10.15 -0.28 0.10
C ASN A 101 10.19 0.83 1.15
N ALA A 102 10.28 2.08 0.72
CA ALA A 102 10.24 3.23 1.61
C ALA A 102 8.87 3.35 2.32
N LEU A 103 7.79 3.07 1.59
CA LEU A 103 6.43 3.06 2.14
C LEU A 103 6.27 1.98 3.23
N ALA A 104 6.76 0.76 2.97
CA ALA A 104 6.71 -0.34 3.93
C ALA A 104 7.48 -0.01 5.21
N LYS A 105 8.70 0.54 5.10
CA LYS A 105 9.49 1.01 6.26
C LYS A 105 8.75 2.09 7.05
N LYS A 106 8.26 3.13 6.36
CA LYS A 106 7.50 4.22 7.00
C LYS A 106 6.29 3.71 7.79
N ILE A 107 5.50 2.81 7.20
CA ILE A 107 4.33 2.26 7.87
C ILE A 107 4.77 1.41 9.07
N ALA A 108 5.77 0.53 8.87
CA ALA A 108 6.27 -0.33 9.93
C ALA A 108 6.77 0.45 11.15
N ASP A 109 7.56 1.50 10.91
CA ASP A 109 8.05 2.40 11.97
C ASP A 109 6.89 3.10 12.69
N GLY A 110 5.85 3.51 11.95
CA GLY A 110 4.70 4.23 12.51
C GLY A 110 3.75 3.36 13.36
N ILE A 111 3.66 2.06 13.09
CA ILE A 111 2.74 1.16 13.82
C ILE A 111 3.44 0.14 14.71
N GLY A 112 4.78 0.10 14.72
CA GLY A 112 5.58 -0.86 15.48
C GLY A 112 5.64 -2.26 14.84
N ALA A 113 5.55 -2.35 13.51
CA ALA A 113 5.57 -3.61 12.77
C ALA A 113 6.96 -3.93 12.20
N ARG A 114 7.10 -5.11 11.60
CA ARG A 114 8.32 -5.53 10.91
C ARG A 114 8.17 -5.33 9.39
N PRO A 115 9.03 -4.52 8.74
CA PRO A 115 9.03 -4.44 7.29
C PRO A 115 9.59 -5.73 6.68
N VAL A 116 8.96 -6.23 5.61
CA VAL A 116 9.41 -7.38 4.82
C VAL A 116 9.73 -6.89 3.43
N ILE A 117 11.03 -6.79 3.14
CA ILE A 117 11.57 -6.31 1.86
C ILE A 117 12.51 -7.40 1.33
N THR A 118 12.23 -7.85 0.11
CA THR A 118 12.97 -8.95 -0.54
C THR A 118 13.75 -8.49 -1.78
N THR A 119 13.58 -7.24 -2.18
CA THR A 119 14.21 -6.68 -3.38
C THR A 119 15.70 -6.49 -3.15
N ALA A 120 16.51 -6.95 -4.12
CA ALA A 120 17.96 -6.85 -4.06
C ALA A 120 18.50 -5.42 -4.30
N SER A 121 17.72 -4.54 -4.93
CA SER A 121 18.17 -3.20 -5.35
C SER A 121 18.36 -2.19 -4.22
N ASP A 122 18.01 -2.54 -2.98
CA ASP A 122 18.14 -1.69 -1.79
C ASP A 122 19.00 -2.36 -0.69
N VAL A 123 19.84 -3.33 -1.07
CA VAL A 123 20.82 -4.01 -0.20
C VAL A 123 22.22 -3.47 -0.47
#